data_AF-A0A938NN36-F1
#
_entry.id   AF-A0A938NN36-F1
#
_cell.length_a   1.000
_cell.length_b   1.000
_cell.length_c   1.000
_cell.angle_alpha   90.00
_cell.angle_beta   90.00
_cell.angle_gamma   90.00
#
_symmetry.space_group_name_H-M   'P 1'
#
loop_
_entity.id
_entity.type
_entity.pdbx_description
1 polymer ?
#
loop_
_entity_poly.entity_id
_entity_poly.type
_entity_poly.pdbx_seq_one_letter_code
_entity_poly.pdbx_strand_id
1 'polypeptide(L)'
;MDEDAVIRDILSIPHRCYTCERLDGIEFDYMCKIQHQIIRNDNLKANFIEKGLCNYHFWNIASLTTPETIALMCEMLIENNEYPSHSCSICDYLKMKEGEFLNDFVKDIVSAFGNLSEPLEKRFCQLHFTLIMKELSGEIAEYFSSIQKFHNEQLLKELKSFVEKKNSSHERNKNERTSWWRAVEKLVGRKGMWGK
;
A
#
# COMPACT_ATOMS: atom_id res chain seq x y z
N MET A 1 7.01 29.22 18.26
CA MET A 1 7.27 28.05 17.39
C MET A 1 6.81 28.46 16.01
N ASP A 2 7.69 28.42 15.00
CA ASP A 2 7.40 28.93 13.65
C ASP A 2 6.42 27.98 12.93
N GLU A 3 5.18 28.41 12.77
CA GLU A 3 4.12 27.63 12.10
C GLU A 3 4.53 27.24 10.67
N ASP A 4 5.30 28.08 9.97
CA ASP A 4 5.76 27.81 8.60
C ASP A 4 6.91 26.80 8.55
N ALA A 5 7.73 26.73 9.61
CA ALA A 5 8.74 25.69 9.75
C ALA A 5 8.08 24.33 10.03
N VAL A 6 7.11 24.31 10.94
CA VAL A 6 6.33 23.10 11.27
C VAL A 6 5.59 22.60 10.02
N ILE A 7 4.90 23.48 9.30
CA ILE A 7 4.19 23.12 8.05
C ILE A 7 5.15 22.56 6.99
N ARG A 8 6.34 23.14 6.81
CA ARG A 8 7.34 22.63 5.85
C ARG A 8 7.85 21.24 6.22
N ASP A 9 8.17 21.01 7.50
CA ASP A 9 8.61 19.69 7.97
C ASP A 9 7.50 18.65 7.76
N ILE A 10 6.25 19.00 8.02
CA ILE A 10 5.10 18.10 7.80
C ILE A 10 4.86 17.81 6.32
N LEU A 11 5.04 18.80 5.45
CA LEU A 11 4.90 18.62 4.00
C LEU A 11 6.07 17.81 3.41
N SER A 12 7.20 17.70 4.12
CA SER A 12 8.33 16.86 3.74
C SER A 12 8.12 15.37 4.01
N ILE A 13 7.16 15.00 4.88
CA ILE A 13 6.86 13.62 5.21
C ILE A 13 6.21 12.92 4.00
N PRO A 14 6.71 11.73 3.57
CA PRO A 14 6.20 11.01 2.40
C PRO A 14 4.67 10.93 2.38
N HIS A 15 4.06 11.34 1.26
CA HIS A 15 2.61 11.45 1.15
C HIS A 15 1.87 10.10 1.16
N ARG A 16 2.60 9.00 0.99
CA ARG A 16 2.05 7.65 0.92
C ARG A 16 2.21 6.91 2.25
N CYS A 17 1.34 5.93 2.45
CA CYS A 17 1.49 5.00 3.56
C CYS A 17 2.82 4.24 3.40
N TYR A 18 3.63 4.22 4.45
CA TYR A 18 4.92 3.54 4.49
C TYR A 18 4.81 2.06 4.07
N THR A 19 3.83 1.36 4.61
CA THR A 19 3.59 -0.05 4.28
C THR A 19 3.11 -0.21 2.84
N CYS A 20 2.16 0.62 2.38
CA CYS A 20 1.67 0.55 1.00
C CYS A 20 2.79 0.79 -0.02
N GLU A 21 3.64 1.79 0.23
CA GLU A 21 4.74 2.15 -0.68
C GLU A 21 5.75 1.00 -0.83
N ARG A 22 6.10 0.32 0.26
CA ARG A 22 6.96 -0.86 0.21
C ARG A 22 6.29 -2.02 -0.53
N LEU A 23 5.00 -2.23 -0.29
CA LEU A 23 4.24 -3.29 -0.95
C LEU A 23 4.10 -3.05 -2.47
N ASP A 24 4.01 -1.80 -2.93
CA ASP A 24 3.94 -1.47 -4.36
C ASP A 24 5.17 -1.99 -5.12
N GLY A 25 6.37 -1.73 -4.62
CA GLY A 25 7.61 -2.22 -5.24
C GLY A 25 7.68 -3.74 -5.25
N ILE A 26 7.31 -4.38 -4.15
CA ILE A 26 7.34 -5.83 -4.00
C ILE A 26 6.32 -6.52 -4.87
N GLU A 27 5.13 -5.95 -5.00
CA GLU A 27 4.10 -6.46 -5.91
C GLU A 27 4.61 -6.45 -7.33
N PHE A 28 5.19 -5.34 -7.77
CA PHE A 28 5.77 -5.22 -9.11
C PHE A 28 6.88 -6.24 -9.33
N ASP A 29 7.84 -6.33 -8.41
CA ASP A 29 8.95 -7.28 -8.49
C ASP A 29 8.45 -8.73 -8.52
N TYR A 30 7.43 -9.05 -7.73
CA TYR A 30 6.86 -10.39 -7.69
C TYR A 30 6.05 -10.72 -8.94
N MET A 31 5.30 -9.77 -9.51
CA MET A 31 4.67 -9.93 -10.83
C MET A 31 5.72 -10.19 -11.91
N CYS A 32 6.81 -9.42 -11.91
CA CYS A 32 7.96 -9.61 -12.81
C CYS A 32 8.59 -11.00 -12.64
N LYS A 33 8.71 -11.48 -11.40
CA LYS A 33 9.21 -12.82 -11.10
C LYS A 33 8.26 -13.90 -11.64
N ILE A 34 6.96 -13.76 -11.44
CA ILE A 34 5.95 -14.71 -11.95
C ILE A 34 6.04 -14.80 -13.46
N GLN A 35 5.93 -13.70 -14.20
CA GLN A 35 5.93 -13.76 -15.67
C GLN A 35 7.19 -14.44 -16.24
N HIS A 36 8.35 -14.25 -15.60
CA HIS A 36 9.61 -14.80 -16.08
C HIS A 36 9.85 -16.26 -15.64
N GLN A 37 9.42 -16.62 -14.42
CA GLN A 37 9.78 -17.89 -13.79
C GLN A 37 8.66 -18.93 -13.80
N ILE A 38 7.42 -18.57 -14.11
CA ILE A 38 6.28 -19.50 -14.09
C ILE A 38 6.45 -20.71 -15.02
N ILE A 39 7.22 -20.56 -16.11
CA ILE A 39 7.54 -21.65 -17.04
C ILE A 39 8.81 -22.42 -16.63
N ARG A 40 9.65 -21.83 -15.78
CA ARG A 40 11.02 -22.32 -15.47
C ARG A 40 11.19 -22.82 -14.04
N ASN A 41 10.22 -22.56 -13.17
CA ASN A 41 10.30 -22.86 -11.75
C ASN A 41 9.05 -23.62 -11.31
N ASP A 42 9.22 -24.91 -11.07
CA ASP A 42 8.12 -25.82 -10.75
C ASP A 42 7.37 -25.41 -9.47
N ASN A 43 8.06 -24.83 -8.48
CA ASN A 43 7.41 -24.36 -7.25
C ASN A 43 6.49 -23.16 -7.51
N LEU A 44 6.94 -22.21 -8.33
CA LEU A 44 6.09 -21.06 -8.72
C LEU A 44 4.96 -21.50 -9.65
N LYS A 45 5.24 -22.44 -10.55
CA LYS A 45 4.24 -23.03 -11.44
C LYS A 45 3.14 -23.72 -10.64
N ALA A 46 3.51 -24.59 -9.70
CA ALA A 46 2.56 -25.29 -8.83
C ALA A 46 1.71 -24.32 -8.01
N ASN A 47 2.34 -23.31 -7.40
CA ASN A 47 1.62 -22.28 -6.63
C ASN A 47 0.65 -21.47 -7.51
N PHE A 48 1.07 -21.12 -8.74
CA PHE A 48 0.21 -20.43 -9.69
C PHE A 48 -0.94 -21.31 -10.15
N ILE A 49 -0.74 -22.59 -10.40
CA ILE A 49 -1.81 -23.52 -10.79
C ILE A 49 -2.85 -23.59 -9.66
N GLU A 50 -2.39 -23.85 -8.42
CA GLU A 50 -3.23 -24.00 -7.23
C GLU A 50 -4.08 -22.75 -6.92
N LYS A 51 -3.50 -21.56 -7.05
CA LYS A 51 -4.11 -20.30 -6.57
C LYS A 51 -4.55 -19.36 -7.69
N GLY A 52 -3.96 -19.49 -8.86
CA GLY A 52 -4.14 -18.56 -9.97
C GLY A 52 -3.86 -17.10 -9.61
N LEU A 53 -4.61 -16.22 -10.28
CA LEU A 53 -4.56 -14.78 -10.13
C LEU A 53 -5.97 -14.23 -9.95
N CYS A 54 -6.12 -13.20 -9.11
CA CYS A 54 -7.35 -12.42 -9.11
C CYS A 54 -7.44 -11.59 -10.40
N ASN A 55 -8.65 -11.16 -10.76
CA ASN A 55 -8.91 -10.35 -11.95
C ASN A 55 -7.97 -9.12 -12.04
N TYR A 56 -7.78 -8.41 -10.91
CA TYR A 56 -6.87 -7.26 -10.85
C TYR A 56 -5.41 -7.63 -11.20
N HIS A 57 -4.86 -8.66 -10.58
CA HIS A 57 -3.48 -9.09 -10.82
C HIS A 57 -3.29 -9.72 -12.19
N PHE A 58 -4.31 -10.41 -12.72
CA PHE A 58 -4.31 -10.90 -14.08
C PHE A 58 -4.18 -9.75 -15.08
N TRP A 59 -4.98 -8.69 -14.95
CA TRP A 59 -4.86 -7.51 -15.84
C TRP A 59 -3.52 -6.81 -15.73
N ASN A 60 -2.98 -6.67 -14.52
CA ASN A 60 -1.65 -6.08 -14.34
C ASN A 60 -0.59 -6.91 -15.05
N ILE A 61 -0.57 -8.23 -14.86
CA ILE A 61 0.40 -9.11 -15.55
C ILE A 61 0.20 -9.06 -17.06
N ALA A 62 -1.04 -9.12 -17.55
CA ALA A 62 -1.35 -9.02 -18.98
C ALA A 62 -0.88 -7.71 -19.60
N SER A 63 -0.85 -6.61 -18.84
CA SER A 63 -0.29 -5.34 -19.30
C SER A 63 1.25 -5.27 -19.30
N LEU A 64 1.91 -6.21 -18.64
CA LEU A 64 3.36 -6.24 -18.45
C LEU A 64 4.07 -7.31 -19.30
N THR A 65 3.33 -8.21 -19.94
CA THR A 65 3.86 -9.36 -20.67
C THR A 65 3.27 -9.50 -22.08
N THR A 66 3.83 -10.39 -22.88
CA THR A 66 3.34 -10.68 -24.24
C THR A 66 2.08 -11.56 -24.23
N PRO A 67 1.26 -11.51 -25.29
CA PRO A 67 0.09 -12.38 -25.43
C PRO A 67 0.42 -13.87 -25.36
N GLU A 68 1.60 -14.29 -25.83
CA GLU A 68 2.05 -15.68 -25.79
C GLU A 68 2.25 -16.16 -24.35
N THR A 69 2.89 -15.35 -23.49
CA THR A 69 3.03 -15.69 -22.07
C THR A 69 1.67 -15.81 -21.39
N ILE A 70 0.72 -14.92 -21.72
CA ILE A 70 -0.65 -15.02 -21.20
C ILE A 70 -1.34 -16.28 -21.68
N ALA A 71 -1.20 -16.64 -22.95
CA ALA A 71 -1.77 -17.87 -23.49
C ALA A 71 -1.24 -19.10 -22.75
N LEU A 72 0.07 -19.17 -22.50
CA LEU A 72 0.69 -20.25 -21.71
C LEU A 72 0.17 -20.28 -20.27
N MET A 73 0.02 -19.12 -19.62
CA MET A 73 -0.54 -19.04 -18.27
C MET A 73 -2.00 -19.52 -18.23
N CYS A 74 -2.80 -19.16 -19.23
CA CYS A 74 -4.19 -19.62 -19.35
C CYS A 74 -4.27 -21.12 -19.65
N GLU A 75 -3.41 -21.65 -20.52
CA GLU A 75 -3.31 -23.09 -20.81
C GLU A 75 -3.02 -23.87 -19.52
N MET A 76 -2.04 -23.43 -18.73
CA MET A 76 -1.73 -24.04 -17.42
C MET A 76 -2.94 -24.08 -16.49
N LEU A 77 -3.78 -23.04 -16.44
CA LEU A 77 -4.99 -23.04 -15.60
C LEU A 77 -6.09 -23.97 -16.14
N ILE A 78 -6.29 -23.99 -17.46
CA ILE A 78 -7.30 -24.82 -18.13
C ILE A 78 -6.97 -26.31 -17.97
N GLU A 79 -5.71 -26.70 -18.21
CA GLU A 79 -5.27 -28.09 -18.13
C GLU A 79 -5.46 -28.71 -16.74
N ASN A 80 -5.36 -27.89 -15.70
CA ASN A 80 -5.50 -28.34 -14.31
C ASN A 80 -6.95 -28.28 -13.82
N ASN A 81 -7.90 -27.78 -14.63
CA ASN A 81 -9.33 -27.63 -14.31
C ASN A 81 -9.57 -26.87 -12.98
N GLU A 82 -8.60 -26.05 -12.58
CA GLU A 82 -8.64 -25.24 -11.38
C GLU A 82 -9.00 -23.81 -11.78
N TYR A 83 -10.27 -23.46 -11.57
CA TYR A 83 -10.66 -22.06 -11.57
C TYR A 83 -10.13 -21.44 -10.28
N PRO A 84 -9.37 -20.33 -10.36
CA PRO A 84 -8.71 -19.74 -9.20
C PRO A 84 -9.71 -19.57 -8.05
N SER A 85 -9.39 -20.20 -6.92
CA SER A 85 -10.15 -20.05 -5.68
C SER A 85 -10.09 -18.58 -5.19
N HIS A 86 -10.84 -18.26 -4.13
CA HIS A 86 -10.90 -16.91 -3.56
C HIS A 86 -9.53 -16.29 -3.16
N SER A 87 -8.41 -17.04 -3.25
CA SER A 87 -7.06 -16.57 -2.95
C SER A 87 -6.18 -16.47 -4.20
N CYS A 88 -5.58 -15.31 -4.42
CA CYS A 88 -4.59 -15.06 -5.49
C CYS A 88 -3.17 -15.26 -4.94
N SER A 89 -2.30 -15.94 -5.70
CA SER A 89 -0.89 -16.16 -5.34
C SER A 89 -0.14 -14.86 -4.99
N ILE A 90 -0.41 -13.78 -5.72
CA ILE A 90 0.17 -12.45 -5.45
C ILE A 90 -0.43 -11.82 -4.19
N CYS A 91 -1.76 -11.87 -4.02
CA CYS A 91 -2.41 -11.35 -2.81
C CYS A 91 -1.88 -12.03 -1.55
N ASP A 92 -1.70 -13.35 -1.57
CA ASP A 92 -1.18 -14.12 -0.45
C ASP A 92 0.25 -13.73 -0.12
N TYR A 93 1.11 -13.62 -1.14
CA TYR A 93 2.48 -13.17 -0.97
C TYR A 93 2.55 -11.76 -0.36
N LEU A 94 1.72 -10.84 -0.86
CA LEU A 94 1.66 -9.47 -0.34
C LEU A 94 1.14 -9.41 1.09
N LYS A 95 0.16 -10.24 1.45
CA LYS A 95 -0.36 -10.32 2.82
C LYS A 95 0.69 -10.82 3.80
N MET A 96 1.50 -11.80 3.38
CA MET A 96 2.66 -12.25 4.17
C MET A 96 3.67 -11.11 4.36
N LYS A 97 4.03 -10.39 3.29
CA LYS A 97 4.97 -9.25 3.35
C LYS A 97 4.45 -8.06 4.14
N GLU A 98 3.15 -7.79 4.07
CA GLU A 98 2.48 -6.80 4.90
C GLU A 98 2.67 -7.11 6.39
N GLY A 99 2.43 -8.37 6.78
CA GLY A 99 2.64 -8.83 8.15
C GLY A 99 4.09 -8.68 8.62
N GLU A 100 5.06 -9.04 7.78
CA GLU A 100 6.49 -8.83 8.06
C GLU A 100 6.79 -7.35 8.34
N PHE A 101 6.35 -6.43 7.49
CA PHE A 101 6.63 -5.00 7.67
C PHE A 101 5.96 -4.36 8.86
N LEU A 102 4.71 -4.74 9.15
CA LEU A 102 4.02 -4.22 10.33
C LEU A 102 4.72 -4.70 11.61
N ASN A 103 5.15 -5.96 11.65
CA ASN A 103 5.88 -6.52 12.79
C ASN A 103 7.25 -5.86 12.99
N ASP A 104 8.01 -5.68 11.90
CA ASP A 104 9.31 -5.02 11.95
C ASP A 104 9.16 -3.58 12.43
N PHE A 105 8.18 -2.85 11.90
CA PHE A 105 7.89 -1.48 12.32
C PHE A 105 7.51 -1.37 13.80
N VAL A 106 6.66 -2.28 14.31
CA VAL A 106 6.31 -2.30 15.73
C VAL A 106 7.53 -2.57 16.61
N LYS A 107 8.39 -3.52 16.24
CA LYS A 107 9.65 -3.79 16.97
C LYS A 107 10.56 -2.57 16.99
N ASP A 108 10.73 -1.92 15.84
CA ASP A 108 11.56 -0.72 15.71
C ASP A 108 11.04 0.39 16.63
N ILE A 109 9.73 0.67 16.62
CA ILE A 109 9.14 1.66 17.53
C ILE A 109 9.39 1.32 18.99
N VAL A 110 9.03 0.10 19.40
CA VAL A 110 9.10 -0.29 20.81
C VAL A 110 10.55 -0.24 21.32
N SER A 111 11.52 -0.58 20.47
CA SER A 111 12.94 -0.51 20.82
C SER A 111 13.51 0.91 20.86
N ALA A 112 12.99 1.81 20.02
CA ALA A 112 13.50 3.17 19.87
C ALA A 112 12.78 4.21 20.75
N PHE A 113 11.59 3.89 21.26
CA PHE A 113 10.77 4.82 22.03
C PHE A 113 11.51 5.29 23.29
N GLY A 114 11.69 6.61 23.43
CA GLY A 114 12.45 7.25 24.52
C GLY A 114 13.88 7.68 24.16
N ASN A 115 14.45 7.18 23.05
CA ASN A 115 15.79 7.57 22.55
C ASN A 115 15.74 8.14 21.13
N LEU A 116 14.62 8.75 20.75
CA LEU A 116 14.37 9.21 19.38
C LEU A 116 15.23 10.44 19.06
N SER A 117 16.37 10.22 18.39
CA SER A 117 17.17 11.30 17.80
C SER A 117 16.61 11.78 16.47
N GLU A 118 15.74 11.00 15.82
CA GLU A 118 15.04 11.36 14.59
C GLU A 118 13.53 11.10 14.73
N PRO A 119 12.67 11.92 14.09
CA PRO A 119 11.23 11.68 14.08
C PRO A 119 10.92 10.34 13.39
N LEU A 120 10.35 9.38 14.13
CA LEU A 120 9.73 8.16 13.56
C LEU A 120 8.42 8.48 12.82
N GLU A 121 8.32 9.65 12.21
CA GLU A 121 7.13 10.18 11.56
C GLU A 121 6.90 9.47 10.22
N LYS A 122 6.54 8.19 10.29
CA LYS A 122 6.01 7.43 9.16
C LYS A 122 4.50 7.65 9.10
N ARG A 123 3.99 7.90 7.89
CA ARG A 123 2.56 7.99 7.65
C ARG A 123 2.00 6.61 7.35
N PHE A 124 0.83 6.32 7.93
CA PHE A 124 0.07 5.10 7.63
C PHE A 124 -1.31 5.43 7.10
N CYS A 125 -1.81 4.65 6.15
CA CYS A 125 -3.24 4.66 5.84
C CYS A 125 -4.02 4.19 7.08
N GLN A 126 -5.32 4.47 7.12
CA GLN A 126 -6.15 4.15 8.27
C GLN A 126 -6.15 2.64 8.57
N LEU A 127 -6.09 1.80 7.52
CA LEU A 127 -6.00 0.36 7.66
C LEU A 127 -4.72 -0.05 8.41
N HIS A 128 -3.54 0.33 7.90
CA HIS A 128 -2.26 -0.04 8.52
C HIS A 128 -2.07 0.61 9.88
N PHE A 129 -2.54 1.84 10.07
CA PHE A 129 -2.54 2.49 11.37
C PHE A 129 -3.34 1.68 12.39
N THR A 130 -4.54 1.24 12.02
CA THR A 130 -5.39 0.42 12.91
C THR A 130 -4.73 -0.92 13.24
N LEU A 131 -4.00 -1.52 12.31
CA LEU A 131 -3.25 -2.76 12.56
C LEU A 131 -2.11 -2.54 13.54
N ILE A 132 -1.31 -1.49 13.36
CA ILE A 132 -0.20 -1.15 14.26
C ILE A 132 -0.71 -0.82 15.67
N MET A 133 -1.80 -0.05 15.76
CA MET A 133 -2.37 0.36 17.05
C MET A 133 -2.91 -0.79 17.89
N LYS A 134 -3.15 -1.97 17.32
CA LYS A 134 -3.51 -3.18 18.10
C LYS A 134 -2.32 -3.74 18.88
N GLU A 135 -1.11 -3.50 18.41
CA GLU A 135 0.13 -4.04 18.98
C GLU A 135 0.81 -3.02 19.92
N LEU A 136 0.45 -1.74 19.82
CA LEU A 136 0.99 -0.67 20.67
C LEU A 136 0.12 -0.46 21.92
N SER A 137 0.75 -0.06 23.02
CA SER A 137 0.06 0.26 24.28
C SER A 137 0.74 1.41 25.02
N GLY A 138 0.04 1.98 26.02
CA GLY A 138 0.55 3.04 26.89
C GLY A 138 0.93 4.32 26.14
N GLU A 139 1.99 4.98 26.61
CA GLU A 139 2.47 6.28 26.09
C GLU A 139 2.83 6.22 24.59
N ILE A 140 3.30 5.07 24.10
CA ILE A 140 3.62 4.86 22.68
C ILE A 140 2.36 4.99 21.82
N ALA A 141 1.28 4.33 22.24
CA ALA A 141 0.00 4.36 21.54
C ALA A 141 -0.60 5.78 21.52
N GLU A 142 -0.50 6.51 22.65
CA GLU A 142 -0.96 7.89 22.74
C GLU A 142 -0.18 8.82 21.81
N TYR A 143 1.16 8.70 21.81
CA TYR A 143 2.04 9.47 20.94
C TYR A 143 1.70 9.27 19.46
N PHE A 144 1.64 8.03 18.99
CA PHE A 144 1.30 7.73 17.58
C PHE A 144 -0.13 8.15 17.21
N SER A 145 -1.08 8.05 18.14
CA SER A 145 -2.45 8.55 17.94
C SER A 145 -2.49 10.05 17.71
N SER A 146 -1.68 10.81 18.45
CA SER A 146 -1.57 12.26 18.28
C SER A 146 -1.03 12.64 16.89
N ILE A 147 0.03 11.95 16.44
CA ILE A 147 0.63 12.15 15.11
C ILE A 147 -0.38 11.81 14.01
N GLN A 148 -1.09 10.69 14.12
CA GLN A 148 -2.06 10.29 13.10
C GLN A 148 -3.24 11.26 13.04
N LYS A 149 -3.75 11.73 14.20
CA LYS A 149 -4.81 12.74 14.26
C LYS A 149 -4.36 14.01 13.55
N PHE A 150 -3.16 14.49 13.86
CA PHE A 150 -2.59 15.66 13.23
C PHE A 150 -2.50 15.51 11.70
N HIS A 151 -2.00 14.38 11.21
CA HIS A 151 -1.95 14.08 9.77
C HIS A 151 -3.33 14.06 9.10
N ASN A 152 -4.34 13.50 9.77
CA ASN A 152 -5.70 13.45 9.26
C ASN A 152 -6.32 14.86 9.17
N GLU A 153 -6.03 15.74 10.13
CA GLU A 153 -6.49 17.13 10.10
C GLU A 153 -5.88 17.90 8.93
N GLN A 154 -4.59 17.69 8.62
CA GLN A 154 -3.94 18.31 7.46
C GLN A 154 -4.55 17.83 6.14
N LEU A 155 -4.73 16.51 5.97
CA LEU A 155 -5.38 15.96 4.78
C LEU A 155 -6.81 16.47 4.60
N LEU A 156 -7.55 16.66 5.70
CA LEU A 156 -8.90 17.23 5.66
C LEU A 156 -8.88 18.68 5.18
N LYS A 157 -7.91 19.49 5.63
CA LYS A 157 -7.74 20.87 5.15
C LYS A 157 -7.44 20.91 3.65
N GLU A 158 -6.53 20.07 3.16
CA GLU A 158 -6.22 19.96 1.73
C GLU A 158 -7.46 19.57 0.91
N LEU A 159 -8.22 18.57 1.37
CA LEU A 159 -9.41 18.10 0.68
C LEU A 159 -10.51 19.18 0.64
N LYS A 160 -10.73 19.91 1.74
CA LYS A 160 -11.69 21.02 1.79
C LYS A 160 -11.30 22.12 0.80
N SER A 161 -10.03 22.53 0.79
CA SER A 161 -9.52 23.51 -0.17
C SER A 161 -9.74 23.06 -1.62
N PHE A 162 -9.51 21.78 -1.91
CA PHE A 162 -9.77 21.21 -3.23
C PHE A 162 -11.26 21.28 -3.62
N VAL A 163 -12.16 20.90 -2.71
CA VAL A 163 -13.61 20.93 -2.94
C VAL A 163 -14.12 22.35 -3.16
N GLU A 164 -13.65 23.32 -2.37
CA GLU A 164 -14.01 24.73 -2.51
C GLU A 164 -13.59 25.30 -3.86
N LYS A 165 -12.38 24.96 -4.33
CA LYS A 165 -11.86 25.39 -5.64
C LYS A 165 -12.49 24.67 -6.83
N LYS A 166 -13.16 23.52 -6.63
CA LYS A 166 -13.77 22.73 -7.70
C LYS A 166 -14.74 23.54 -8.57
N ASN A 167 -15.43 24.52 -7.97
CA ASN A 167 -16.42 25.39 -8.61
C ASN A 167 -15.84 26.74 -9.09
N SER A 168 -14.58 27.03 -8.80
CA SER A 168 -13.89 28.21 -9.31
C SER A 168 -13.27 27.90 -10.68
N SER A 169 -13.46 28.79 -11.64
CA SER A 169 -12.95 28.69 -13.02
C SER A 169 -11.42 28.88 -13.14
N HIS A 170 -10.70 28.87 -12.02
CA HIS A 170 -9.24 28.96 -11.99
C HIS A 170 -8.60 27.63 -12.44
N GLU A 171 -7.48 27.75 -13.17
CA GLU A 171 -6.69 26.62 -13.64
C GLU A 171 -6.35 25.69 -12.48
N ARG A 172 -6.92 24.47 -12.53
CA ARG A 172 -6.61 23.42 -11.58
C ARG A 172 -5.12 23.07 -11.71
N ASN A 173 -4.35 23.32 -10.66
CA ASN A 173 -2.95 22.93 -10.62
C ASN A 173 -2.86 21.38 -10.59
N LYS A 174 -1.87 20.76 -11.25
CA LYS A 174 -1.60 19.31 -11.19
C LYS A 174 -1.53 18.79 -9.73
N ASN A 175 -1.08 19.62 -8.80
CA ASN A 175 -1.02 19.32 -7.36
C ASN A 175 -2.42 19.12 -6.72
N GLU A 176 -3.46 19.74 -7.25
CA GLU A 176 -4.82 19.67 -6.69
C GLU A 176 -5.53 18.35 -7.07
N ARG A 177 -5.29 17.85 -8.29
CA ARG A 177 -5.80 16.52 -8.72
C ARG A 177 -5.18 15.37 -7.92
N THR A 178 -4.02 15.57 -7.31
CA THR A 178 -3.38 14.55 -6.47
C THR A 178 -3.92 14.53 -5.04
N SER A 179 -4.43 15.64 -4.50
CA SER A 179 -4.94 15.72 -3.12
C SER A 179 -6.14 14.79 -2.84
N TRP A 180 -7.12 14.70 -3.75
CA TRP A 180 -8.27 13.81 -3.52
C TRP A 180 -7.86 12.34 -3.52
N TRP A 181 -6.93 11.96 -4.42
CA TRP A 181 -6.43 10.60 -4.54
C TRP A 181 -5.66 10.19 -3.28
N ARG A 182 -4.84 11.11 -2.74
CA ARG A 182 -4.13 10.92 -1.47
C ARG A 182 -5.08 10.72 -0.30
N ALA A 183 -6.17 11.50 -0.22
CA ALA A 183 -7.17 11.34 0.82
C ALA A 183 -7.86 9.96 0.74
N VAL A 184 -8.18 9.51 -0.48
CA VAL A 184 -8.73 8.17 -0.71
C VAL A 184 -7.71 7.09 -0.29
N GLU A 185 -6.47 7.15 -0.78
CA GLU A 185 -5.40 6.20 -0.41
C GLU A 185 -5.17 6.16 1.11
N LYS A 186 -5.26 7.29 1.81
CA LYS A 186 -5.18 7.35 3.27
C LYS A 186 -6.34 6.62 3.93
N LEU A 187 -7.58 6.79 3.45
CA LEU A 187 -8.78 6.21 4.06
C LEU A 187 -8.89 4.71 3.80
N VAL A 188 -8.79 4.30 2.54
CA VAL A 188 -9.12 2.92 2.12
C VAL A 188 -7.87 2.06 1.93
N GLY A 189 -6.68 2.64 2.00
CA GLY A 189 -5.45 1.96 1.58
C GLY A 189 -5.29 1.99 0.06
N ARG A 190 -4.28 1.26 -0.43
CA ARG A 190 -3.96 1.23 -1.86
C ARG A 190 -4.95 0.35 -2.65
N LYS A 191 -5.03 0.61 -3.96
CA LYS A 191 -5.82 -0.20 -4.91
C LYS A 191 -5.37 -1.66 -4.87
N GLY A 192 -6.33 -2.59 -4.93
CA GLY A 192 -6.04 -4.03 -4.93
C GLY A 192 -5.87 -4.65 -3.55
N MET A 193 -5.78 -3.84 -2.48
CA MET A 193 -5.92 -4.33 -1.12
C MET A 193 -7.41 -4.42 -0.76
N TRP A 194 -7.99 -5.60 -0.92
CA TRP A 194 -9.29 -5.89 -0.34
C TRP A 194 -9.04 -6.42 1.07
N GLY A 195 -9.38 -5.59 2.06
CA GLY A 195 -9.53 -6.06 3.43
C GLY A 195 -10.61 -7.13 3.45
N LYS A 196 -10.20 -8.31 3.92
CA LYS A 196 -10.98 -9.50 4.34
C LYS A 196 -12.49 -9.49 4.04
#